data_AF-A0A3E4X074-F1
#
_entry.id   AF-A0A3E4X074-F1
#
_cell.length_a   1.000
_cell.length_b   1.000
_cell.length_c   1.000
_cell.angle_alpha   90.00
_cell.angle_beta   90.00
_cell.angle_gamma   90.00
#
_symmetry.space_group_name_H-M   'P 1'
#
loop_
_entity.id
_entity.type
_entity.pdbx_description
1 polymer ?
#
loop_
_entity_poly.entity_id
_entity_poly.type
_entity_poly.pdbx_seq_one_letter_code
_entity_poly.pdbx_strand_id
1 'polypeptide(L)'
;MLIQFNFKNFKSFREEATLDLSAAKMTEFSDRVVSIGSEKILPVAAIYGANASGKSNIYNAFEYMSDYVADSFKYGDEVEKFEHFRPTPFLFDSTSANAESSFEVYFTLPGDKAEKTYNYGFCIDKEGVTEEWLNSKAKTARKYSTVFYRNADESDLSGFPKKSRDNIQVALEKQVLIVSLGAKLKIGKCKAIRDWFLSNEFADFGDPFTNFFMSRRLPKGFVSDKNVQQKIVEYFASFDEHIRDFRIEKVPQEGDSKEEKYKINALHKMIGSDEMAELPLELESAGTLKMFALYPELQEVLENGSVFFIDELNARLHPLLVRNFLLTFLNPEININHAQLVFTTHDTWQLSNKLLRRDEIWFVEKDEEGVSTLYSLADFVDEDGTRIRKDENYEKNYLIGKYGAIPTLKSIDIFKGEGWPEDIGLASTGVERRD
;
A
#
# COMPACT_ATOMS: atom_id res chain seq x y z
N MET A 1 8.64 -3.83 -9.87
CA MET A 1 7.41 -3.02 -9.78
C MET A 1 6.18 -3.91 -9.79
N LEU A 2 5.19 -3.61 -8.96
CA LEU A 2 3.82 -4.11 -9.03
C LEU A 2 3.16 -3.62 -10.32
N ILE A 3 2.56 -4.55 -11.05
CA ILE A 3 1.75 -4.28 -12.25
C ILE A 3 0.28 -4.31 -11.89
N GLN A 4 -0.16 -5.35 -11.19
CA GLN A 4 -1.57 -5.54 -10.85
C GLN A 4 -1.68 -6.36 -9.56
N PHE A 5 -2.63 -5.99 -8.71
CA PHE A 5 -3.01 -6.74 -7.52
C PHE A 5 -4.50 -7.06 -7.56
N ASN A 6 -4.83 -8.34 -7.44
CA ASN A 6 -6.19 -8.84 -7.40
C ASN A 6 -6.44 -9.54 -6.07
N PHE A 7 -7.62 -9.34 -5.52
CA PHE A 7 -8.07 -10.08 -4.35
C PHE A 7 -9.58 -10.26 -4.37
N LYS A 8 -10.08 -11.33 -3.73
CA LYS A 8 -11.50 -11.64 -3.66
C LYS A 8 -11.87 -12.16 -2.28
N ASN A 9 -13.12 -11.94 -1.88
CA ASN A 9 -13.70 -12.45 -0.65
C ASN A 9 -12.82 -12.11 0.57
N PHE A 10 -12.63 -10.82 0.80
CA PHE A 10 -11.77 -10.29 1.86
C PHE A 10 -12.42 -9.07 2.52
N LYS A 11 -12.70 -9.17 3.82
CA LYS A 11 -13.32 -8.14 4.64
C LYS A 11 -14.60 -7.59 4.00
N SER A 12 -14.58 -6.37 3.45
CA SER A 12 -15.76 -5.76 2.83
C SER A 12 -15.87 -6.02 1.33
N PHE A 13 -14.90 -6.66 0.70
CA PHE A 13 -14.94 -7.02 -0.72
C PHE A 13 -15.45 -8.46 -0.87
N ARG A 14 -16.67 -8.61 -1.39
CA ARG A 14 -17.27 -9.92 -1.72
C ARG A 14 -16.72 -10.43 -3.04
N GLU A 15 -16.83 -9.60 -4.08
CA GLU A 15 -16.36 -9.90 -5.42
C GLU A 15 -14.86 -9.59 -5.58
N GLU A 16 -14.30 -9.96 -6.74
CA GLU A 16 -12.92 -9.66 -7.09
C GLU A 16 -12.73 -8.15 -7.26
N ALA A 17 -11.70 -7.62 -6.60
CA ALA A 17 -11.22 -6.26 -6.77
C ALA A 17 -9.84 -6.29 -7.42
N THR A 18 -9.64 -5.43 -8.42
CA THR A 18 -8.39 -5.29 -9.17
C THR A 18 -7.83 -3.88 -9.01
N LEU A 19 -6.61 -3.77 -8.50
CA LEU A 19 -5.80 -2.55 -8.54
C LEU A 19 -4.75 -2.72 -9.64
N ASP A 20 -4.94 -2.05 -10.77
CA ASP A 20 -4.06 -2.15 -11.95
C ASP A 20 -3.18 -0.91 -12.10
N LEU A 21 -1.87 -1.08 -12.01
CA LEU A 21 -0.87 -0.02 -12.21
C LEU A 21 -0.32 -0.06 -13.64
N SER A 22 -0.92 -0.82 -14.56
CA SER A 22 -0.61 -0.77 -15.99
C SER A 22 -1.06 0.56 -16.58
N ALA A 23 -0.15 1.27 -17.23
CA ALA A 23 -0.47 2.56 -17.81
C ALA A 23 -1.39 2.39 -19.03
N ALA A 24 -2.57 3.01 -18.96
CA ALA A 24 -3.49 3.10 -20.08
C ALA A 24 -2.88 3.93 -21.22
N LYS A 25 -3.38 3.68 -22.44
CA LYS A 25 -2.94 4.40 -23.66
C LYS A 25 -3.43 5.85 -23.63
N MET A 26 -2.67 6.72 -22.96
CA MET A 26 -3.03 8.11 -22.71
C MET A 26 -1.81 9.04 -22.86
N THR A 27 -2.05 10.33 -23.10
CA THR A 27 -1.01 11.36 -23.32
C THR A 27 -0.68 12.17 -22.06
N GLU A 28 -1.46 12.04 -21.00
CA GLU A 28 -1.28 12.76 -19.72
C GLU A 28 0.04 12.30 -19.07
N PHE A 29 0.98 13.20 -18.77
CA PHE A 29 2.22 12.87 -18.04
C PHE A 29 2.96 11.61 -18.52
N SER A 30 3.06 11.41 -19.84
CA SER A 30 3.65 10.18 -20.42
C SER A 30 5.12 9.98 -20.08
N ASP A 31 5.83 11.05 -19.73
CA ASP A 31 7.21 11.07 -19.25
C ASP A 31 7.42 10.37 -17.90
N ARG A 32 6.34 10.21 -17.12
CA ARG A 32 6.38 9.54 -15.79
C ARG A 32 6.12 8.03 -15.86
N VAL A 33 5.69 7.53 -17.02
CA VAL A 33 5.36 6.12 -17.20
C VAL A 33 6.64 5.30 -17.35
N VAL A 34 6.83 4.34 -16.44
CA VAL A 34 8.01 3.47 -16.44
C VAL A 34 7.81 2.34 -17.44
N SER A 35 8.83 2.05 -18.25
CA SER A 35 8.80 0.95 -19.22
C SER A 35 9.76 -0.16 -18.80
N ILE A 36 9.23 -1.35 -18.51
CA ILE A 36 10.01 -2.55 -18.19
C ILE A 36 9.57 -3.67 -19.13
N GLY A 37 10.46 -4.12 -20.02
CA GLY A 37 10.08 -5.10 -21.03
C GLY A 37 9.06 -4.54 -22.01
N SER A 38 7.90 -5.20 -22.09
CA SER A 38 6.71 -4.72 -22.82
C SER A 38 5.71 -4.00 -21.93
N GLU A 39 5.93 -4.00 -20.61
CA GLU A 39 5.00 -3.45 -19.63
C GLU A 39 5.25 -1.94 -19.49
N LYS A 40 4.16 -1.20 -19.36
CA LYS A 40 4.16 0.23 -19.01
C LYS A 40 3.49 0.36 -17.66
N ILE A 41 4.21 0.84 -16.66
CA ILE A 41 3.81 0.76 -15.26
C ILE A 41 3.79 2.17 -14.65
N LEU A 42 2.76 2.45 -13.86
CA LEU A 42 2.55 3.70 -13.16
C LEU A 42 3.32 3.71 -11.81
N PRO A 43 3.96 4.84 -11.46
CA PRO A 43 4.66 4.98 -10.18
C PRO A 43 3.70 5.24 -9.01
N VAL A 44 2.45 5.64 -9.26
CA VAL A 44 1.51 6.05 -8.20
C VAL A 44 0.11 5.47 -8.45
N ALA A 45 -0.57 5.08 -7.37
CA ALA A 45 -2.01 4.85 -7.34
C ALA A 45 -2.63 5.51 -6.10
N ALA A 46 -3.54 6.46 -6.33
CA ALA A 46 -4.25 7.21 -5.30
C ALA A 46 -5.68 6.68 -5.16
N ILE A 47 -6.03 6.18 -3.98
CA ILE A 47 -7.31 5.53 -3.70
C ILE A 47 -8.19 6.45 -2.85
N TYR A 48 -9.28 6.92 -3.43
CA TYR A 48 -10.26 7.83 -2.84
C TYR A 48 -11.54 7.10 -2.46
N GLY A 49 -12.35 7.73 -1.61
CA GLY A 49 -13.67 7.23 -1.24
C GLY A 49 -14.10 7.68 0.14
N ALA A 50 -15.38 7.50 0.43
CA ALA A 50 -16.00 7.85 1.71
C ALA A 50 -15.36 7.13 2.91
N ASN A 51 -15.59 7.66 4.11
CA ASN A 51 -15.29 6.92 5.34
C ASN A 51 -16.07 5.61 5.36
N ALA A 52 -15.45 4.55 5.89
CA ALA A 52 -16.01 3.19 5.90
C ALA A 52 -16.32 2.56 4.53
N SER A 53 -15.89 3.16 3.41
CA SER A 53 -16.11 2.59 2.07
C SER A 53 -15.28 1.32 1.80
N GLY A 54 -14.20 1.08 2.55
CA GLY A 54 -13.36 -0.11 2.39
C GLY A 54 -11.94 0.18 1.87
N LYS A 55 -11.52 1.44 1.74
CA LYS A 55 -10.14 1.81 1.30
C LYS A 55 -9.06 1.06 2.09
N SER A 56 -9.12 1.10 3.42
CA SER A 56 -8.19 0.39 4.30
C SER A 56 -8.18 -1.12 4.04
N ASN A 57 -9.29 -1.70 3.58
CA ASN A 57 -9.34 -3.14 3.29
C ASN A 57 -8.50 -3.53 2.06
N ILE A 58 -8.21 -2.59 1.14
CA ILE A 58 -7.28 -2.83 0.02
C ILE A 58 -5.83 -2.88 0.54
N TYR A 59 -5.45 -1.91 1.38
CA TYR A 59 -4.16 -1.91 2.09
C TYR A 59 -3.98 -3.22 2.86
N ASN A 60 -4.97 -3.56 3.69
CA ASN A 60 -4.96 -4.78 4.50
C ASN A 60 -4.88 -6.06 3.65
N ALA A 61 -5.46 -6.09 2.44
CA ALA A 61 -5.39 -7.27 1.57
C ALA A 61 -3.96 -7.47 1.03
N PHE A 62 -3.29 -6.39 0.63
CA PHE A 62 -1.92 -6.44 0.12
C PHE A 62 -0.90 -6.72 1.24
N GLU A 63 -1.11 -6.12 2.41
CA GLU A 63 -0.33 -6.40 3.63
C GLU A 63 -0.49 -7.86 4.05
N TYR A 64 -1.74 -8.36 4.12
CA TYR A 64 -2.01 -9.77 4.40
C TYR A 64 -1.29 -10.72 3.44
N MET A 65 -1.38 -10.46 2.14
CA MET A 65 -0.69 -11.28 1.14
C MET A 65 0.83 -11.28 1.37
N SER A 66 1.40 -10.12 1.68
CA SER A 66 2.84 -9.96 1.88
C SER A 66 3.32 -10.67 3.14
N ASP A 67 2.60 -10.51 4.25
CA ASP A 67 2.86 -11.19 5.52
C ASP A 67 2.72 -12.70 5.39
N TYR A 68 1.66 -13.17 4.74
CA TYR A 68 1.46 -14.61 4.57
C TYR A 68 2.57 -15.23 3.72
N VAL A 69 3.02 -14.56 2.65
CA VAL A 69 4.21 -15.02 1.87
C VAL A 69 5.49 -15.00 2.69
N ALA A 70 5.68 -14.01 3.56
CA ALA A 70 6.85 -13.94 4.44
C ALA A 70 6.86 -15.10 5.45
N ASP A 71 5.70 -15.40 6.04
CA ASP A 71 5.60 -16.11 7.30
C ASP A 71 4.84 -17.42 7.28
N SER A 72 4.20 -17.84 6.16
CA SER A 72 3.36 -19.04 6.14
C SER A 72 4.05 -20.30 6.70
N PHE A 73 5.37 -20.41 6.50
CA PHE A 73 6.18 -21.52 7.01
C PHE A 73 6.14 -21.63 8.54
N LYS A 74 5.92 -20.54 9.28
CA LYS A 74 5.79 -20.51 10.73
C LYS A 74 4.45 -21.08 11.23
N TYR A 75 3.47 -21.26 10.33
CA TYR A 75 2.11 -21.68 10.68
C TYR A 75 1.85 -23.17 10.41
N GLY A 76 2.80 -23.88 9.79
CA GLY A 76 2.68 -25.33 9.59
C GLY A 76 2.60 -26.07 10.92
N ASP A 77 1.74 -27.09 10.98
CA ASP A 77 1.50 -27.96 12.15
C ASP A 77 0.92 -27.29 13.43
N GLU A 78 0.66 -25.99 13.42
CA GLU A 78 0.14 -25.26 14.58
C GLU A 78 -1.24 -24.65 14.30
N VAL A 79 -2.29 -25.46 14.39
CA VAL A 79 -3.69 -25.07 14.07
C VAL A 79 -4.13 -23.80 14.82
N GLU A 80 -3.79 -23.70 16.10
CA GLU A 80 -4.11 -22.52 16.93
C GLU A 80 -3.43 -21.24 16.43
N LYS A 81 -2.17 -21.33 15.97
CA LYS A 81 -1.50 -20.19 15.33
C LYS A 81 -2.20 -19.85 14.03
N PHE A 82 -2.46 -20.85 13.19
CA PHE A 82 -3.08 -20.61 11.90
C PHE A 82 -4.43 -19.87 12.01
N GLU A 83 -5.27 -20.19 13.00
CA GLU A 83 -6.54 -19.48 13.25
C GLU A 83 -6.39 -17.95 13.36
N HIS A 84 -5.29 -17.46 13.93
CA HIS A 84 -5.03 -16.04 14.09
C HIS A 84 -4.53 -15.36 12.80
N PHE A 85 -4.02 -16.13 11.84
CA PHE A 85 -3.43 -15.64 10.58
C PHE A 85 -4.27 -15.97 9.34
N ARG A 86 -5.51 -16.45 9.54
CA ARG A 86 -6.46 -16.63 8.42
C ARG A 86 -6.97 -15.27 7.97
N PRO A 87 -7.23 -15.08 6.66
CA PRO A 87 -7.89 -13.85 6.23
C PRO A 87 -9.32 -13.85 6.76
N THR A 88 -9.86 -12.66 7.01
CA THR A 88 -11.28 -12.51 7.27
C THR A 88 -12.00 -12.42 5.93
N PRO A 89 -12.85 -13.39 5.55
CA PRO A 89 -13.62 -13.32 4.31
C PRO A 89 -14.76 -12.29 4.43
N PHE A 90 -15.56 -12.13 3.38
CA PHE A 90 -16.79 -11.36 3.47
C PHE A 90 -17.82 -12.11 4.34
N LEU A 91 -18.16 -11.53 5.49
CA LEU A 91 -18.95 -12.21 6.53
C LEU A 91 -20.46 -11.98 6.45
N PHE A 92 -20.95 -11.09 5.58
CA PHE A 92 -22.36 -10.67 5.58
C PHE A 92 -23.28 -11.56 4.72
N ASP A 93 -22.76 -12.64 4.16
CA ASP A 93 -23.57 -13.71 3.57
C ASP A 93 -22.99 -15.10 3.88
N SER A 94 -23.86 -16.12 3.89
CA SER A 94 -23.50 -17.48 4.31
C SER A 94 -22.58 -18.22 3.33
N THR A 95 -22.55 -17.79 2.07
CA THR A 95 -21.74 -18.42 1.02
C THR A 95 -20.31 -17.93 1.15
N SER A 96 -20.12 -16.61 1.12
CA SER A 96 -18.81 -15.96 1.16
C SER A 96 -18.09 -16.18 2.49
N ALA A 97 -18.83 -16.21 3.61
CA ALA A 97 -18.27 -16.44 4.95
C ALA A 97 -17.55 -17.78 5.11
N ASN A 98 -17.87 -18.77 4.26
CA ASN A 98 -17.25 -20.09 4.26
C ASN A 98 -16.41 -20.37 3.01
N ALA A 99 -16.40 -19.44 2.05
CA ALA A 99 -15.60 -19.55 0.84
C ALA A 99 -14.15 -19.12 1.12
N GLU A 100 -13.24 -19.57 0.25
CA GLU A 100 -11.84 -19.15 0.28
C GLU A 100 -11.68 -17.66 -0.08
N SER A 101 -10.60 -17.05 0.43
CA SER A 101 -10.09 -15.77 -0.05
C SER A 101 -9.00 -16.03 -1.09
N SER A 102 -8.94 -15.22 -2.14
CA SER A 102 -7.90 -15.33 -3.16
C SER A 102 -7.07 -14.05 -3.23
N PHE A 103 -5.78 -14.20 -3.49
CA PHE A 103 -4.82 -13.10 -3.64
C PHE A 103 -3.90 -13.38 -4.81
N GLU A 104 -3.71 -12.41 -5.70
CA GLU A 104 -2.89 -12.56 -6.89
C GLU A 104 -2.16 -11.25 -7.22
N VAL A 105 -0.89 -11.36 -7.62
CA VAL A 105 -0.09 -10.22 -8.10
C VAL A 105 0.57 -10.53 -9.43
N TYR A 106 0.66 -9.48 -10.25
CA TYR A 106 1.51 -9.40 -11.43
C TYR A 106 2.61 -8.39 -11.14
N PHE A 107 3.86 -8.75 -11.39
CA PHE A 107 4.97 -7.86 -11.05
C PHE A 107 6.25 -8.17 -11.83
N THR A 108 7.19 -7.22 -11.76
CA THR A 108 8.57 -7.35 -12.23
C THR A 108 9.53 -7.30 -11.05
N LEU A 109 10.63 -8.04 -11.15
CA LEU A 109 11.70 -8.01 -10.15
C LEU A 109 12.63 -6.80 -10.39
N PRO A 110 12.90 -5.96 -9.37
CA PRO A 110 13.87 -4.87 -9.48
C PRO A 110 15.24 -5.37 -9.95
N GLY A 111 15.84 -4.68 -10.92
CA GLY A 111 17.16 -5.02 -11.47
C GLY A 111 17.23 -6.31 -12.31
N ASP A 112 16.09 -6.97 -12.61
CA ASP A 112 16.09 -8.15 -13.49
C ASP A 112 16.41 -7.76 -14.94
N LYS A 113 17.65 -8.04 -15.36
CA LYS A 113 18.12 -7.80 -16.74
C LYS A 113 17.34 -8.56 -17.80
N ALA A 114 16.66 -9.65 -17.43
CA ALA A 114 15.80 -10.40 -18.35
C ALA A 114 14.41 -9.76 -18.51
N GLU A 115 14.08 -8.75 -17.70
CA GLU A 115 12.82 -8.01 -17.68
C GLU A 115 11.61 -8.96 -17.73
N LYS A 116 11.64 -9.99 -16.88
CA LYS A 116 10.56 -10.97 -16.80
C LYS A 116 9.39 -10.39 -16.02
N THR A 117 8.20 -10.80 -16.43
CA THR A 117 6.99 -10.61 -15.65
C THR A 117 6.65 -11.90 -14.91
N TYR A 118 6.24 -11.77 -13.66
CA TYR A 118 5.78 -12.87 -12.83
C TYR A 118 4.31 -12.67 -12.51
N ASN A 119 3.61 -13.79 -12.38
CA ASN A 119 2.26 -13.85 -11.85
C ASN A 119 2.28 -14.89 -10.72
N TYR A 120 1.89 -14.46 -9.53
CA TYR A 120 1.90 -15.29 -8.33
C TYR A 120 0.58 -15.09 -7.59
N GLY A 121 -0.02 -16.17 -7.13
CA GLY A 121 -1.23 -16.10 -6.32
C GLY A 121 -1.50 -17.36 -5.55
N PHE A 122 -2.44 -17.24 -4.61
CA PHE A 122 -2.93 -18.35 -3.80
C PHE A 122 -4.37 -18.11 -3.35
N CYS A 123 -5.06 -19.21 -3.10
CA CYS A 123 -6.35 -19.26 -2.42
C CYS A 123 -6.19 -19.90 -1.06
N ILE A 124 -6.94 -19.41 -0.07
CA ILE A 124 -6.84 -19.87 1.31
C ILE A 124 -8.20 -19.86 1.99
N ASP A 125 -8.49 -20.96 2.69
CA ASP A 125 -9.72 -21.12 3.46
C ASP A 125 -9.43 -21.31 4.96
N LYS A 126 -10.44 -21.75 5.70
CA LYS A 126 -10.33 -22.03 7.13
C LYS A 126 -9.40 -23.21 7.47
N GLU A 127 -9.02 -24.04 6.50
CA GLU A 127 -8.19 -25.23 6.72
C GLU A 127 -6.75 -25.04 6.24
N GLY A 128 -6.54 -24.20 5.23
CA GLY A 128 -5.22 -23.82 4.74
C GLY A 128 -5.25 -23.37 3.29
N VAL A 129 -4.11 -23.48 2.62
CA VAL A 129 -3.97 -23.12 1.21
C VAL A 129 -4.69 -24.16 0.36
N THR A 130 -5.66 -23.71 -0.42
CA THR A 130 -6.47 -24.54 -1.33
C THR A 130 -5.90 -24.57 -2.74
N GLU A 131 -5.25 -23.49 -3.16
CA GLU A 131 -4.59 -23.34 -4.46
C GLU A 131 -3.37 -22.42 -4.35
N GLU A 132 -2.30 -22.70 -5.11
CA GLU A 132 -1.16 -21.78 -5.25
C GLU A 132 -0.48 -21.95 -6.61
N TRP A 133 -0.13 -20.83 -7.24
CA TRP A 133 0.52 -20.84 -8.54
C TRP A 133 1.64 -19.82 -8.63
N LEU A 134 2.66 -20.16 -9.41
CA LEU A 134 3.67 -19.21 -9.88
C LEU A 134 3.88 -19.41 -11.36
N ASN A 135 3.75 -18.32 -12.09
CA ASN A 135 3.93 -18.24 -13.52
C ASN A 135 5.01 -17.20 -13.85
N SER A 136 5.74 -17.42 -14.95
CA SER A 136 6.71 -16.46 -15.46
C SER A 136 6.59 -16.26 -16.96
N LYS A 137 6.74 -15.02 -17.40
CA LYS A 137 6.69 -14.59 -18.81
C LYS A 137 8.00 -13.88 -19.14
N ALA A 138 8.73 -14.40 -20.12
CA ALA A 138 9.90 -13.72 -20.66
C ALA A 138 9.48 -12.46 -21.44
N LYS A 139 10.35 -11.44 -21.51
CA LYS A 139 10.10 -10.17 -22.22
C LYS A 139 9.46 -10.31 -23.60
N THR A 140 9.88 -11.31 -24.39
CA THR A 140 9.41 -11.52 -25.77
C THR A 140 8.30 -12.58 -25.87
N ALA A 141 7.94 -13.24 -24.78
CA ALA A 141 6.95 -14.30 -24.78
C ALA A 141 5.53 -13.73 -24.74
N ARG A 142 4.61 -14.37 -25.48
CA ARG A 142 3.19 -13.98 -25.51
C ARG A 142 2.37 -14.57 -24.38
N LYS A 143 2.83 -15.66 -23.77
CA LYS A 143 2.10 -16.42 -22.76
C LYS A 143 2.99 -16.66 -21.55
N TYR A 144 2.35 -16.73 -20.39
CA TYR A 144 2.98 -17.19 -19.17
C TYR A 144 3.32 -18.68 -19.29
N SER A 145 4.42 -19.06 -18.64
CA SER A 145 4.82 -20.44 -18.43
C SER A 145 4.74 -20.76 -16.95
N THR A 146 4.14 -21.91 -16.62
CA THR A 146 4.01 -22.39 -15.25
C THR A 146 5.39 -22.72 -14.68
N VAL A 147 5.70 -22.15 -13.52
CA VAL A 147 6.86 -22.51 -12.71
C VAL A 147 6.47 -23.60 -11.73
N PHE A 148 5.34 -23.42 -11.05
CA PHE A 148 4.67 -24.47 -10.32
C PHE A 148 3.17 -24.16 -10.19
N TYR A 149 2.41 -25.20 -9.90
CA TYR A 149 0.98 -25.15 -9.58
C TYR A 149 0.66 -26.20 -8.52
N ARG A 150 -0.22 -25.90 -7.59
CA ARG A 150 -0.83 -26.89 -6.72
C ARG A 150 -2.29 -26.56 -6.42
N ASN A 151 -3.09 -27.61 -6.22
CA ASN A 151 -4.38 -27.56 -5.55
C ASN A 151 -4.57 -28.85 -4.73
N ALA A 152 -5.80 -29.17 -4.32
CA ALA A 152 -6.10 -30.38 -3.54
C ALA A 152 -5.79 -31.70 -4.27
N ASP A 153 -5.87 -31.72 -5.61
CA ASP A 153 -5.79 -32.93 -6.43
C ASP A 153 -4.48 -33.03 -7.24
N GLU A 154 -3.90 -31.89 -7.60
CA GLU A 154 -2.78 -31.76 -8.52
C GLU A 154 -1.60 -31.00 -7.89
N SER A 155 -0.38 -31.45 -8.18
CA SER A 155 0.84 -30.74 -7.85
C SER A 155 1.83 -30.82 -9.01
N ASP A 156 1.96 -29.72 -9.75
CA ASP A 156 2.98 -29.54 -10.77
C ASP A 156 4.16 -28.72 -10.20
N LEU A 157 5.28 -29.40 -9.96
CA LEU A 157 6.54 -28.78 -9.54
C LEU A 157 7.61 -28.85 -10.66
N SER A 158 7.19 -29.01 -11.92
CA SER A 158 8.07 -29.25 -13.07
C SER A 158 9.09 -28.14 -13.31
N GLY A 159 8.78 -26.89 -12.92
CA GLY A 159 9.70 -25.75 -13.01
C GLY A 159 10.86 -25.77 -12.01
N PHE A 160 10.96 -26.80 -11.18
CA PHE A 160 12.06 -27.05 -10.23
C PHE A 160 12.89 -28.31 -10.56
N PRO A 161 14.17 -28.36 -10.16
CA PRO A 161 14.97 -29.58 -10.23
C PRO A 161 14.38 -30.71 -9.38
N LYS A 162 14.54 -31.98 -9.79
CA LYS A 162 13.94 -33.14 -9.11
C LYS A 162 14.16 -33.16 -7.59
N LYS A 163 15.41 -32.96 -7.14
CA LYS A 163 15.76 -32.89 -5.72
C LYS A 163 14.97 -31.84 -4.93
N SER A 164 14.70 -30.68 -5.55
CA SER A 164 13.90 -29.62 -4.92
C SER A 164 12.43 -30.01 -4.82
N ARG A 165 11.89 -30.71 -5.83
CA ARG A 165 10.51 -31.22 -5.81
C ARG A 165 10.31 -32.21 -4.68
N ASP A 166 11.21 -33.19 -4.58
CA ASP A 166 11.15 -34.23 -3.56
C ASP A 166 11.17 -33.60 -2.15
N ASN A 167 12.05 -32.62 -1.91
CA ASN A 167 12.11 -31.90 -0.64
C ASN A 167 10.86 -31.07 -0.34
N ILE A 168 10.26 -30.41 -1.35
CA ILE A 168 9.02 -29.66 -1.17
C ILE A 168 7.91 -30.64 -0.79
N GLN A 169 7.71 -31.70 -1.57
CA GLN A 169 6.62 -32.66 -1.35
C GLN A 169 6.66 -33.32 0.03
N VAL A 170 7.85 -33.55 0.59
CA VAL A 170 8.01 -34.14 1.92
C VAL A 170 7.69 -33.16 3.05
N ALA A 171 7.90 -31.86 2.86
CA ALA A 171 7.83 -30.85 3.92
C ALA A 171 6.66 -29.85 3.76
N LEU A 172 5.82 -30.02 2.73
CA LEU A 172 4.75 -29.10 2.41
C LEU A 172 3.51 -29.41 3.22
N GLU A 173 3.23 -28.56 4.20
CA GLU A 173 1.99 -28.61 4.97
C GLU A 173 0.86 -27.81 4.30
N LYS A 174 -0.39 -28.13 4.68
CA LYS A 174 -1.60 -27.51 4.11
C LYS A 174 -1.61 -25.98 4.28
N GLN A 175 -1.07 -25.45 5.38
CA GLN A 175 -1.02 -24.00 5.67
C GLN A 175 0.23 -23.31 5.11
N VAL A 176 1.12 -24.02 4.41
CA VAL A 176 2.42 -23.47 4.01
C VAL A 176 2.46 -23.25 2.52
N LEU A 177 2.82 -22.04 2.08
CA LEU A 177 3.09 -21.70 0.68
C LEU A 177 4.39 -22.35 0.17
N ILE A 178 4.35 -22.83 -1.08
CA ILE A 178 5.53 -23.34 -1.80
C ILE A 178 6.59 -22.24 -1.92
N VAL A 179 6.20 -20.98 -2.16
CA VAL A 179 7.16 -19.87 -2.20
C VAL A 179 7.89 -19.72 -0.86
N SER A 180 7.17 -19.74 0.25
CA SER A 180 7.74 -19.55 1.59
C SER A 180 8.64 -20.71 2.00
N LEU A 181 8.17 -21.95 1.82
CA LEU A 181 8.96 -23.17 2.06
C LEU A 181 10.18 -23.22 1.13
N GLY A 182 9.97 -23.00 -0.16
CA GLY A 182 11.02 -23.06 -1.17
C GLY A 182 12.13 -22.04 -0.91
N ALA A 183 11.79 -20.84 -0.45
CA ALA A 183 12.77 -19.84 -0.04
C ALA A 183 13.60 -20.31 1.17
N LYS A 184 12.97 -20.97 2.16
CA LYS A 184 13.67 -21.58 3.31
C LYS A 184 14.60 -22.71 2.88
N LEU A 185 14.18 -23.52 1.89
CA LEU A 185 14.98 -24.56 1.25
C LEU A 185 16.04 -24.01 0.26
N LYS A 186 16.22 -22.68 0.19
CA LYS A 186 17.20 -21.99 -0.66
C LYS A 186 16.97 -22.21 -2.16
N ILE A 187 15.73 -22.41 -2.59
CA ILE A 187 15.35 -22.44 -4.01
C ILE A 187 15.33 -21.01 -4.53
N GLY A 188 16.27 -20.69 -5.44
CA GLY A 188 16.52 -19.32 -5.87
C GLY A 188 15.29 -18.58 -6.43
N LYS A 189 14.44 -19.25 -7.22
CA LYS A 189 13.19 -18.66 -7.73
C LYS A 189 12.23 -18.28 -6.59
N CYS A 190 11.93 -19.21 -5.69
CA CYS A 190 11.05 -18.95 -4.54
C CYS A 190 11.62 -17.85 -3.64
N LYS A 191 12.94 -17.86 -3.40
CA LYS A 191 13.61 -16.79 -2.66
C LYS A 191 13.41 -15.42 -3.32
N ALA A 192 13.59 -15.32 -4.64
CA ALA A 192 13.41 -14.05 -5.35
C ALA A 192 11.96 -13.52 -5.27
N ILE A 193 10.96 -14.41 -5.36
CA ILE A 193 9.55 -14.04 -5.22
C ILE A 193 9.26 -13.58 -3.78
N ARG A 194 9.66 -14.36 -2.77
CA ARG A 194 9.46 -13.97 -1.36
C ARG A 194 10.18 -12.66 -1.02
N ASP A 195 11.43 -12.51 -1.45
CA ASP A 195 12.23 -11.32 -1.17
C ASP A 195 11.65 -10.07 -1.87
N TRP A 196 10.89 -10.22 -2.97
CA TRP A 196 10.12 -9.11 -3.56
C TRP A 196 9.02 -8.61 -2.61
N PHE A 197 8.26 -9.51 -1.99
CA PHE A 197 7.25 -9.13 -0.98
C PHE A 197 7.89 -8.46 0.23
N LEU A 198 9.01 -9.01 0.73
CA LEU A 198 9.74 -8.48 1.88
C LEU A 198 10.40 -7.11 1.65
N SER A 199 10.51 -6.67 0.38
CA SER A 199 11.07 -5.36 0.05
C SER A 199 10.03 -4.23 0.08
N ASN A 200 8.75 -4.57 0.14
CA ASN A 200 7.67 -3.58 0.17
C ASN A 200 7.49 -3.06 1.61
N GLU A 201 7.17 -1.77 1.73
CA GLU A 201 6.93 -1.12 3.01
C GLU A 201 5.45 -0.75 3.16
N PHE A 202 5.01 -0.74 4.41
CA PHE A 202 3.61 -0.60 4.82
C PHE A 202 3.52 0.44 5.94
N ALA A 203 2.59 1.38 5.82
CA ALA A 203 2.33 2.36 6.87
C ALA A 203 0.82 2.66 7.00
N ASP A 204 0.24 2.28 8.14
CA ASP A 204 -1.12 2.66 8.52
C ASP A 204 -1.08 3.87 9.48
N PHE A 205 -1.50 5.04 8.99
CA PHE A 205 -1.57 6.25 9.82
C PHE A 205 -2.91 6.46 10.54
N GLY A 206 -3.91 5.62 10.25
CA GLY A 206 -5.13 5.52 11.03
C GLY A 206 -4.91 4.76 12.33
N ASP A 207 -3.96 3.82 12.35
CA ASP A 207 -3.62 3.01 13.52
C ASP A 207 -2.65 3.73 14.50
N PRO A 208 -3.05 3.95 15.77
CA PRO A 208 -2.19 4.55 16.79
C PRO A 208 -0.93 3.73 17.11
N PHE A 209 -0.99 2.40 17.01
CA PHE A 209 0.14 1.53 17.34
C PHE A 209 1.25 1.64 16.29
N THR A 210 0.88 1.56 15.01
CA THR A 210 1.80 1.74 13.88
C THR A 210 2.50 3.09 13.98
N ASN A 211 1.76 4.16 14.24
CA ASN A 211 2.32 5.49 14.45
C ASN A 211 3.33 5.54 15.62
N PHE A 212 3.02 4.83 16.71
CA PHE A 212 3.92 4.72 17.86
C PHE A 212 5.21 3.92 17.56
N PHE A 213 5.12 2.83 16.80
CA PHE A 213 6.31 2.05 16.41
C PHE A 213 7.17 2.79 15.38
N MET A 214 6.57 3.38 14.35
CA MET A 214 7.28 4.13 13.31
C MET A 214 8.02 5.34 13.90
N SER A 215 7.39 6.08 14.83
CA SER A 215 8.05 7.21 15.50
C SER A 215 9.27 6.83 16.34
N ARG A 216 9.44 5.54 16.65
CA ARG A 216 10.61 4.99 17.36
C ARG A 216 11.66 4.36 16.44
N ARG A 217 11.32 4.09 15.18
CA ARG A 217 12.26 3.54 14.20
C ARG A 217 13.21 4.66 13.76
N LEU A 218 14.50 4.49 14.04
CA LEU A 218 15.51 5.43 13.58
C LEU A 218 15.95 5.09 12.16
N PRO A 219 16.18 6.08 11.29
CA PRO A 219 16.76 5.83 9.98
C PRO A 219 18.09 5.10 10.10
N LYS A 220 18.36 4.19 9.16
CA LYS A 220 19.58 3.38 9.18
C LYS A 220 20.81 4.28 9.06
N GLY A 221 21.73 4.14 10.03
CA GLY A 221 22.91 5.00 10.09
C GLY A 221 22.66 6.39 10.67
N PHE A 222 21.42 6.73 11.08
CA PHE A 222 21.13 8.06 11.64
C PHE A 222 21.98 8.40 12.86
N VAL A 223 22.21 7.43 13.75
CA VAL A 223 23.02 7.62 14.96
C VAL A 223 24.51 7.72 14.64
N SER A 224 25.00 6.99 13.63
CA SER A 224 26.42 6.75 13.41
C SER A 224 27.01 7.51 12.21
N ASP A 225 26.19 8.03 11.30
CA ASP A 225 26.62 8.65 10.05
C ASP A 225 26.08 10.08 9.91
N LYS A 226 27.00 11.04 9.97
CA LYS A 226 26.70 12.47 9.81
C LYS A 226 26.15 12.81 8.41
N ASN A 227 26.49 12.05 7.37
CA ASN A 227 25.91 12.26 6.04
C ASN A 227 24.43 11.88 6.00
N VAL A 228 24.04 10.82 6.73
CA VAL A 228 22.62 10.44 6.86
C VAL A 228 21.85 11.53 7.62
N GLN A 229 22.42 12.04 8.72
CA GLN A 229 21.82 13.17 9.44
C GLN A 229 21.64 14.40 8.53
N GLN A 230 22.63 14.71 7.71
CA GLN A 230 22.56 15.84 6.77
C GLN A 230 21.46 15.65 5.71
N LYS A 231 21.33 14.45 5.14
CA LYS A 231 20.23 14.13 4.21
C LYS A 231 18.86 14.27 4.85
N ILE A 232 18.74 13.90 6.13
CA ILE A 232 17.49 14.07 6.88
C ILE A 232 17.22 15.55 7.06
N VAL A 233 18.20 16.36 7.46
CA VAL A 233 18.06 17.82 7.54
C VAL A 233 17.61 18.41 6.19
N GLU A 234 18.21 17.99 5.08
CA GLU A 234 17.79 18.43 3.73
C GLU A 234 16.33 18.04 3.41
N TYR A 235 15.91 16.85 3.83
CA TYR A 235 14.52 16.42 3.75
C TYR A 235 13.60 17.30 4.61
N PHE A 236 13.98 17.61 5.85
CA PHE A 236 13.23 18.53 6.72
C PHE A 236 13.14 19.93 6.11
N ALA A 237 14.23 20.44 5.55
CA ALA A 237 14.27 21.75 4.91
C ALA A 237 13.29 21.90 3.74
N SER A 238 12.77 20.79 3.18
CA SER A 238 11.71 20.84 2.16
C SER A 238 10.35 21.28 2.71
N PHE A 239 10.16 21.27 4.03
CA PHE A 239 8.91 21.65 4.69
C PHE A 239 9.04 22.49 5.96
N ASP A 240 10.19 22.44 6.61
CA ASP A 240 10.58 23.27 7.74
C ASP A 240 12.08 23.60 7.66
N GLU A 241 12.39 24.83 7.24
CA GLU A 241 13.77 25.32 7.10
C GLU A 241 14.45 25.71 8.43
N HIS A 242 13.73 25.62 9.55
CA HIS A 242 14.24 26.03 10.86
C HIS A 242 15.02 24.92 11.56
N ILE A 243 14.72 23.65 11.26
CA ILE A 243 15.49 22.49 11.72
C ILE A 243 16.76 22.40 10.87
N ARG A 244 17.93 22.50 11.52
CA ARG A 244 19.23 22.61 10.85
C ARG A 244 20.22 21.50 11.18
N ASP A 245 20.03 20.80 12.29
CA ASP A 245 20.83 19.63 12.67
C ASP A 245 20.08 18.85 13.77
N PHE A 246 20.60 17.69 14.15
CA PHE A 246 20.10 16.87 15.25
C PHE A 246 21.22 16.58 16.26
N ARG A 247 20.90 16.73 17.55
CA ARG A 247 21.71 16.20 18.65
C ARG A 247 21.14 14.85 19.08
N ILE A 248 21.98 13.83 19.04
CA ILE A 248 21.62 12.46 19.41
C ILE A 248 22.46 12.04 20.60
N GLU A 249 21.80 11.65 21.69
CA GLU A 249 22.45 11.21 22.92
C GLU A 249 22.00 9.79 23.27
N LYS A 250 22.96 8.89 23.51
CA LYS A 250 22.64 7.54 23.98
C LYS A 250 22.21 7.62 25.43
N VAL A 251 21.02 7.12 25.74
CA VAL A 251 20.49 7.07 27.10
C VAL A 251 21.21 5.93 27.86
N PRO A 252 21.87 6.21 29.00
CA PRO A 252 22.48 5.17 29.81
C PRO A 252 21.41 4.16 30.25
N GLN A 253 21.67 2.88 30.06
CA GLN A 253 20.75 1.83 30.48
C GLN A 253 21.00 1.48 31.95
N GLU A 254 19.94 1.40 32.75
CA GLU A 254 19.92 0.67 34.02
C GLU A 254 19.32 -0.72 33.75
N GLY A 255 20.10 -1.79 33.95
CA GLY A 255 19.66 -3.19 33.83
C GLY A 255 20.08 -3.93 32.55
N ASP A 256 19.59 -5.17 32.40
CA ASP A 256 20.00 -6.16 31.37
C ASP A 256 19.27 -6.02 30.01
N SER A 257 18.68 -4.85 29.72
CA SER A 257 17.97 -4.60 28.46
C SER A 257 18.95 -4.51 27.28
N LYS A 258 18.75 -5.31 26.23
CA LYS A 258 19.57 -5.26 25.00
C LYS A 258 19.21 -4.12 24.03
N GLU A 259 18.15 -3.34 24.30
CA GLU A 259 17.68 -2.29 23.39
C GLU A 259 18.31 -0.93 23.69
N GLU A 260 19.22 -0.48 22.83
CA GLU A 260 19.81 0.86 22.92
C GLU A 260 18.74 1.94 22.73
N LYS A 261 18.64 2.87 23.69
CA LYS A 261 17.72 4.01 23.61
C LYS A 261 18.48 5.29 23.31
N TYR A 262 17.91 6.13 22.46
CA TYR A 262 18.48 7.40 22.05
C TYR A 262 17.51 8.54 22.36
N LYS A 263 18.04 9.65 22.87
CA LYS A 263 17.34 10.92 22.97
C LYS A 263 17.74 11.77 21.77
N ILE A 264 16.76 12.31 21.06
CA ILE A 264 16.97 13.11 19.86
C ILE A 264 16.40 14.50 20.10
N ASN A 265 17.25 15.52 19.96
CA ASN A 265 16.86 16.91 19.95
C ASN A 265 17.07 17.49 18.55
N ALA A 266 16.07 18.19 18.01
CA ALA A 266 16.22 19.03 16.83
C ALA A 266 16.91 20.35 17.20
N LEU A 267 17.83 20.81 16.36
CA LEU A 267 18.54 22.07 16.53
C LEU A 267 17.96 23.13 15.59
N HIS A 268 17.48 24.22 16.19
CA HIS A 268 16.81 25.34 15.50
C HIS A 268 17.68 26.59 15.53
N LYS A 269 17.77 27.34 14.42
CA LYS A 269 18.49 28.61 14.43
C LYS A 269 17.75 29.66 15.25
N MET A 270 18.43 30.28 16.23
CA MET A 270 17.84 31.36 17.02
C MET A 270 17.73 32.66 16.20
N ILE A 271 16.65 33.41 16.42
CA ILE A 271 16.41 34.67 15.71
C ILE A 271 17.45 35.70 16.14
N GLY A 272 18.19 36.25 15.18
CA GLY A 272 19.15 37.33 15.42
C GLY A 272 20.50 36.89 16.01
N SER A 273 20.77 35.58 16.08
CA SER A 273 22.09 35.05 16.43
C SER A 273 22.48 33.86 15.54
N ASP A 274 23.74 33.43 15.60
CA ASP A 274 24.21 32.18 15.01
C ASP A 274 24.16 31.01 16.01
N GLU A 275 23.49 31.20 17.15
CA GLU A 275 23.28 30.15 18.15
C GLU A 275 22.10 29.25 17.77
N MET A 276 22.12 28.01 18.28
CA MET A 276 21.08 27.02 18.05
C MET A 276 20.31 26.75 19.33
N ALA A 277 18.99 26.78 19.25
CA ALA A 277 18.11 26.29 20.30
C ALA A 277 17.88 24.79 20.13
N GLU A 278 17.85 24.05 21.25
CA GLU A 278 17.57 22.61 21.22
C GLU A 278 16.13 22.35 21.66
N LEU A 279 15.39 21.58 20.87
CA LEU A 279 14.06 21.11 21.20
C LEU A 279 14.02 19.58 21.12
N PRO A 280 13.60 18.85 22.16
CA PRO A 280 13.33 17.42 22.05
C PRO A 280 12.41 17.13 20.87
N LEU A 281 12.75 16.15 20.02
CA LEU A 281 12.01 15.85 18.80
C LEU A 281 10.52 15.55 19.08
N GLU A 282 10.22 14.93 20.23
CA GLU A 282 8.86 14.63 20.70
C GLU A 282 7.98 15.88 20.92
N LEU A 283 8.58 17.07 21.06
CA LEU A 283 7.87 18.35 21.21
C LEU A 283 7.65 19.07 19.88
N GLU A 284 8.14 18.51 18.76
CA GLU A 284 7.87 19.03 17.43
C GLU A 284 6.40 18.83 17.03
N SER A 285 6.00 19.50 15.95
CA SER A 285 4.65 19.34 15.40
C SER A 285 4.35 17.88 15.03
N ALA A 286 3.08 17.48 15.11
CA ALA A 286 2.67 16.14 14.72
C ALA A 286 3.01 15.80 13.24
N GLY A 287 3.02 16.81 12.36
CA GLY A 287 3.44 16.66 10.97
C GLY A 287 4.94 16.40 10.83
N THR A 288 5.76 17.14 11.58
CA THR A 288 7.23 16.97 11.66
C THR A 288 7.58 15.56 12.14
N LEU A 289 6.93 15.11 13.22
CA LEU A 289 7.10 13.75 13.75
C LEU A 289 6.68 12.67 12.75
N LYS A 290 5.56 12.86 12.03
CA LYS A 290 5.14 11.92 10.98
C LYS A 290 6.12 11.88 9.82
N MET A 291 6.64 13.03 9.37
CA MET A 291 7.64 13.07 8.31
C MET A 291 8.96 12.42 8.74
N PHE A 292 9.37 12.57 10.00
CA PHE A 292 10.51 11.82 10.58
C PHE A 292 10.26 10.31 10.51
N ALA A 293 9.08 9.89 10.97
CA ALA A 293 8.68 8.48 11.05
C ALA A 293 8.56 7.83 9.66
N LEU A 294 8.25 8.60 8.61
CA LEU A 294 8.17 8.14 7.22
C LEU A 294 9.52 8.00 6.52
N TYR A 295 10.55 8.66 7.02
CA TYR A 295 11.83 8.77 6.32
C TYR A 295 12.54 7.42 6.12
N PRO A 296 12.63 6.51 7.13
CA PRO A 296 13.29 5.21 6.95
C PRO A 296 12.68 4.39 5.81
N GLU A 297 11.35 4.28 5.78
CA GLU A 297 10.58 3.53 4.79
C GLU A 297 10.70 4.19 3.42
N LEU A 298 10.56 5.53 3.36
CA LEU A 298 10.75 6.30 2.12
C LEU A 298 12.13 6.06 1.51
N GLN A 299 13.18 6.06 2.35
CA GLN A 299 14.54 5.80 1.90
C GLN A 299 14.66 4.36 1.35
N GLU A 300 14.15 3.38 2.10
CA GLU A 300 14.23 1.96 1.74
C GLU A 300 13.51 1.65 0.42
N VAL A 301 12.30 2.18 0.21
CA VAL A 301 11.54 1.95 -1.03
C VAL A 301 12.17 2.63 -2.24
N LEU A 302 12.68 3.86 -2.08
CA LEU A 302 13.35 4.59 -3.17
C LEU A 302 14.68 3.94 -3.56
N GLU A 303 15.43 3.40 -2.59
CA GLU A 303 16.67 2.67 -2.85
C GLU A 303 16.42 1.33 -3.54
N ASN A 304 15.37 0.60 -3.14
CA ASN A 304 15.08 -0.74 -3.65
C ASN A 304 14.19 -0.78 -4.91
N GLY A 305 13.46 0.30 -5.22
CA GLY A 305 12.46 0.31 -6.29
C GLY A 305 11.25 -0.58 -5.98
N SER A 306 10.86 -0.63 -4.70
CA SER A 306 9.76 -1.46 -4.20
C SER A 306 8.47 -0.65 -4.03
N VAL A 307 7.42 -1.27 -3.51
CA VAL A 307 6.12 -0.64 -3.27
C VAL A 307 6.06 -0.09 -1.86
N PHE A 308 5.65 1.17 -1.71
CA PHE A 308 5.20 1.73 -0.44
C PHE A 308 3.66 1.80 -0.48
N PHE A 309 2.99 1.00 0.35
CA PHE A 309 1.55 1.12 0.55
C PHE A 309 1.27 1.90 1.84
N ILE A 310 0.58 3.02 1.74
CA ILE A 310 0.23 3.87 2.89
C ILE A 310 -1.30 3.99 3.04
N ASP A 311 -1.85 3.58 4.18
CA ASP A 311 -3.22 3.90 4.54
C ASP A 311 -3.29 5.28 5.21
N GLU A 312 -4.27 6.09 4.81
CA GLU A 312 -4.50 7.45 5.32
C GLU A 312 -3.26 8.36 5.25
N LEU A 313 -2.63 8.45 4.07
CA LEU A 313 -1.42 9.27 3.88
C LEU A 313 -1.63 10.72 4.35
N ASN A 314 -2.82 11.28 4.15
CA ASN A 314 -3.16 12.64 4.53
C ASN A 314 -3.34 12.87 6.05
N ALA A 315 -3.45 11.82 6.86
CA ALA A 315 -3.63 11.96 8.30
C ALA A 315 -2.50 12.78 8.93
N ARG A 316 -2.83 13.90 9.61
CA ARG A 316 -1.85 14.80 10.28
C ARG A 316 -0.81 15.46 9.37
N LEU A 317 -0.94 15.36 8.05
CA LEU A 317 -0.07 16.07 7.09
C LEU A 317 -0.85 17.20 6.41
N HIS A 318 -0.19 18.35 6.26
CA HIS A 318 -0.74 19.44 5.45
C HIS A 318 -0.78 19.01 3.97
N PRO A 319 -1.82 19.35 3.18
CA PRO A 319 -1.96 18.91 1.78
C PRO A 319 -0.76 19.22 0.87
N LEU A 320 -0.04 20.31 1.12
CA LEU A 320 1.18 20.64 0.38
C LEU A 320 2.34 19.67 0.66
N LEU A 321 2.41 19.10 1.87
CA LEU A 321 3.40 18.08 2.22
C LEU A 321 3.09 16.76 1.53
N VAL A 322 1.82 16.36 1.52
CA VAL A 322 1.35 15.20 0.77
C VAL A 322 1.69 15.36 -0.71
N ARG A 323 1.46 16.56 -1.27
CA ARG A 323 1.84 16.87 -2.65
C ARG A 323 3.34 16.76 -2.90
N ASN A 324 4.18 17.27 -2.00
CA ASN A 324 5.63 17.15 -2.13
C ASN A 324 6.07 15.68 -2.09
N PHE A 325 5.50 14.91 -1.17
CA PHE A 325 5.75 13.47 -1.05
C PHE A 325 5.37 12.72 -2.33
N LEU A 326 4.21 13.02 -2.92
CA LEU A 326 3.78 12.50 -4.22
C LEU A 326 4.76 12.84 -5.35
N LEU A 327 5.24 14.09 -5.41
CA LEU A 327 6.17 14.54 -6.43
C LEU A 327 7.51 13.77 -6.40
N THR A 328 7.94 13.29 -5.23
CA THR A 328 9.13 12.43 -5.09
C THR A 328 8.99 11.16 -5.93
N PHE A 329 7.83 10.50 -5.92
CA PHE A 329 7.58 9.28 -6.70
C PHE A 329 7.30 9.56 -8.17
N LEU A 330 6.67 10.70 -8.46
CA LEU A 330 6.28 11.12 -9.82
C LEU A 330 7.45 11.71 -10.63
N ASN A 331 8.55 12.11 -10.00
CA ASN A 331 9.71 12.72 -10.66
C ASN A 331 10.75 11.67 -11.05
N PRO A 332 10.99 11.38 -12.35
CA PRO A 332 11.98 10.40 -12.79
C PRO A 332 13.43 10.76 -12.45
N GLU A 333 13.74 12.03 -12.17
CA GLU A 333 15.08 12.47 -11.75
C GLU A 333 15.36 12.13 -10.29
N ILE A 334 14.31 11.98 -9.47
CA ILE A 334 14.39 11.62 -8.05
C ILE A 334 14.16 10.12 -7.87
N ASN A 335 13.07 9.59 -8.44
CA ASN A 335 12.67 8.19 -8.37
C ASN A 335 13.38 7.32 -9.43
N ILE A 336 14.71 7.28 -9.33
CA ILE A 336 15.59 6.63 -10.31
C ILE A 336 15.42 5.10 -10.38
N ASN A 337 14.97 4.48 -9.28
CA ASN A 337 14.77 3.03 -9.19
C ASN A 337 13.31 2.62 -9.39
N HIS A 338 12.43 3.58 -9.73
CA HIS A 338 11.03 3.32 -10.04
C HIS A 338 10.24 2.70 -8.88
N ALA A 339 10.46 3.20 -7.66
CA ALA A 339 9.62 2.88 -6.52
C ALA A 339 8.17 3.28 -6.78
N GLN A 340 7.23 2.60 -6.14
CA GLN A 340 5.80 2.86 -6.30
C GLN A 340 5.18 3.34 -5.00
N LEU A 341 4.25 4.28 -5.11
CA LEU A 341 3.43 4.73 -4.01
C LEU A 341 1.96 4.36 -4.27
N VAL A 342 1.43 3.45 -3.46
CA VAL A 342 0.00 3.18 -3.40
C VAL A 342 -0.52 3.76 -2.10
N PHE A 343 -1.55 4.58 -2.13
CA PHE A 343 -2.04 5.17 -0.91
C PHE A 343 -3.53 5.42 -0.91
N THR A 344 -4.11 5.41 0.28
CA THR A 344 -5.49 5.85 0.48
C THR A 344 -5.52 7.28 1.03
N THR A 345 -6.55 8.02 0.65
CA THR A 345 -6.75 9.38 1.13
C THR A 345 -8.22 9.78 1.07
N HIS A 346 -8.58 10.78 1.88
CA HIS A 346 -9.80 11.56 1.73
C HIS A 346 -9.53 13.02 1.33
N ASP A 347 -8.25 13.40 1.18
CA ASP A 347 -7.84 14.74 0.76
C ASP A 347 -8.08 14.95 -0.74
N THR A 348 -9.11 15.73 -1.07
CA THR A 348 -9.48 16.04 -2.46
C THR A 348 -8.49 16.96 -3.17
N TRP A 349 -7.59 17.64 -2.44
CA TRP A 349 -6.63 18.57 -3.03
C TRP A 349 -5.67 17.88 -4.02
N GLN A 350 -5.34 16.61 -3.77
CA GLN A 350 -4.47 15.82 -4.66
C GLN A 350 -5.22 15.34 -5.91
N LEU A 351 -6.56 15.36 -5.90
CA LEU A 351 -7.41 14.90 -6.99
C LEU A 351 -7.43 15.93 -8.13
N SER A 352 -6.30 16.08 -8.80
CA SER A 352 -6.04 17.14 -9.77
C SER A 352 -5.48 16.61 -11.07
N ASN A 353 -6.08 17.03 -12.19
CA ASN A 353 -5.57 16.77 -13.55
C ASN A 353 -4.23 17.45 -13.86
N LYS A 354 -3.72 18.30 -12.95
CA LYS A 354 -2.37 18.87 -13.01
C LYS A 354 -1.33 18.05 -12.26
N LEU A 355 -1.76 17.03 -11.52
CA LEU A 355 -0.89 16.21 -10.67
C LEU A 355 -0.94 14.75 -11.10
N LEU A 356 -2.13 14.16 -11.19
CA LEU A 356 -2.36 12.74 -11.43
C LEU A 356 -2.98 12.49 -12.81
N ARG A 357 -2.63 11.36 -13.42
CA ARG A 357 -3.34 10.78 -14.56
C ARG A 357 -4.64 10.12 -14.11
N ARG A 358 -5.61 9.95 -15.01
CA ARG A 358 -6.88 9.28 -14.67
C ARG A 358 -6.70 7.81 -14.27
N ASP A 359 -5.70 7.12 -14.81
CA ASP A 359 -5.38 5.73 -14.46
C ASP A 359 -4.57 5.60 -13.15
N GLU A 360 -4.10 6.71 -12.60
CA GLU A 360 -3.51 6.78 -11.25
C GLU A 360 -4.56 7.06 -10.16
N ILE A 361 -5.81 7.35 -10.54
CA ILE A 361 -6.91 7.72 -9.63
C ILE A 361 -7.89 6.55 -9.54
N TRP A 362 -8.14 6.11 -8.32
CA TRP A 362 -9.02 5.00 -7.98
C TRP A 362 -10.06 5.43 -6.96
N PHE A 363 -11.24 4.83 -7.00
CA PHE A 363 -12.32 5.07 -6.07
C PHE A 363 -12.79 3.77 -5.42
N VAL A 364 -13.16 3.86 -4.14
CA VAL A 364 -13.79 2.78 -3.39
C VAL A 364 -15.13 3.25 -2.88
N GLU A 365 -16.15 2.51 -3.26
CA GLU A 365 -17.52 2.72 -2.85
C GLU A 365 -18.05 1.47 -2.15
N LYS A 366 -18.97 1.67 -1.21
CA LYS A 366 -19.65 0.59 -0.52
C LYS A 366 -21.14 0.74 -0.73
N ASP A 367 -21.78 -0.33 -1.19
CA ASP A 367 -23.21 -0.37 -1.43
C ASP A 367 -24.02 -0.58 -0.14
N GLU A 368 -25.35 -0.62 -0.29
CA GLU A 368 -26.28 -0.82 0.83
C GLU A 368 -26.18 -2.22 1.46
N GLU A 369 -25.67 -3.22 0.73
CA GLU A 369 -25.38 -4.57 1.25
C GLU A 369 -24.05 -4.61 2.04
N GLY A 370 -23.30 -3.51 2.05
CA GLY A 370 -22.00 -3.42 2.70
C GLY A 370 -20.85 -3.97 1.85
N VAL A 371 -21.09 -4.28 0.58
CA VAL A 371 -20.09 -4.78 -0.37
C VAL A 371 -19.32 -3.60 -0.97
N SER A 372 -17.99 -3.69 -0.94
CA SER A 372 -17.09 -2.68 -1.49
C SER A 372 -16.70 -3.00 -2.92
N THR A 373 -16.62 -1.98 -3.76
CA THR A 373 -16.16 -2.05 -5.15
C THR A 373 -15.04 -1.05 -5.38
N LEU A 374 -13.99 -1.47 -6.10
CA LEU A 374 -12.84 -0.65 -6.49
C LEU A 374 -12.91 -0.39 -8.01
N TYR A 375 -12.76 0.86 -8.43
CA TYR A 375 -12.73 1.22 -9.86
C TYR A 375 -11.84 2.43 -10.16
N SER A 376 -11.30 2.49 -11.39
CA SER A 376 -10.45 3.59 -11.84
C SER A 376 -11.25 4.74 -12.46
N LEU A 377 -10.77 5.98 -12.30
CA LEU A 377 -11.30 7.13 -13.05
C LEU A 377 -11.09 6.98 -14.57
N ALA A 378 -10.07 6.23 -15.01
CA ALA A 378 -9.81 5.99 -16.43
C ALA A 378 -10.90 5.14 -17.10
N ASP A 379 -11.50 4.22 -16.34
CA ASP A 379 -12.56 3.32 -16.80
C ASP A 379 -13.95 3.88 -16.51
N PHE A 380 -14.04 5.00 -15.79
CA PHE A 380 -15.30 5.63 -15.47
C PHE A 380 -16.01 6.13 -16.73
N VAL A 381 -17.27 5.72 -16.85
CA VAL A 381 -18.21 6.13 -17.89
C VAL A 381 -19.40 6.77 -17.20
N ASP A 382 -19.74 8.00 -17.58
CA ASP A 382 -20.92 8.68 -17.04
C ASP A 382 -22.23 8.11 -17.59
N GLU A 383 -23.36 8.63 -17.09
CA GLU A 383 -24.71 8.16 -17.45
C GLU A 383 -25.01 8.29 -18.95
N ASP A 384 -24.34 9.22 -19.63
CA ASP A 384 -24.46 9.43 -21.08
C ASP A 384 -23.54 8.50 -21.89
N GLY A 385 -22.85 7.56 -21.24
CA GLY A 385 -21.89 6.67 -21.90
C GLY A 385 -20.56 7.34 -22.24
N THR A 386 -20.27 8.51 -21.68
CA THR A 386 -19.09 9.32 -22.01
C THR A 386 -17.97 9.09 -20.98
N ARG A 387 -16.74 8.89 -21.47
CA ARG A 387 -15.56 8.82 -20.62
C ARG A 387 -15.16 10.21 -20.15
N ILE A 388 -14.67 10.30 -18.91
CA ILE A 388 -14.21 11.56 -18.30
C ILE A 388 -13.11 12.18 -19.14
N ARG A 389 -13.19 13.47 -19.48
CA ARG A 389 -12.13 14.14 -20.26
C ARG A 389 -10.96 14.55 -19.37
N LYS A 390 -9.76 14.60 -19.96
CA LYS A 390 -8.51 14.93 -19.25
C LYS A 390 -8.43 16.35 -18.69
N ASP A 391 -9.23 17.26 -19.24
CA ASP A 391 -9.28 18.68 -18.87
C ASP A 391 -10.37 18.99 -17.83
N GLU A 392 -11.16 17.99 -17.42
CA GLU A 392 -12.17 18.16 -16.38
C GLU A 392 -11.54 18.44 -15.00
N ASN A 393 -12.30 19.16 -14.17
CA ASN A 393 -11.92 19.41 -12.79
C ASN A 393 -12.32 18.20 -11.94
N TYR A 394 -11.37 17.30 -11.70
CA TYR A 394 -11.61 16.03 -11.00
C TYR A 394 -12.10 16.26 -9.56
N GLU A 395 -11.44 17.13 -8.79
CA GLU A 395 -11.87 17.50 -7.43
C GLU A 395 -13.31 17.98 -7.40
N LYS A 396 -13.67 18.97 -8.22
CA LYS A 396 -15.03 19.53 -8.25
C LYS A 396 -16.05 18.45 -8.58
N ASN A 397 -15.78 17.63 -9.60
CA ASN A 397 -16.68 16.57 -10.04
C ASN A 397 -16.87 15.49 -8.96
N TYR A 398 -15.81 15.13 -8.24
CA TYR A 398 -15.90 14.21 -7.11
C TYR A 398 -16.76 14.79 -5.98
N LEU A 399 -16.55 16.05 -5.61
CA LEU A 399 -17.28 16.71 -4.52
C LEU A 399 -18.79 16.86 -4.79
N ILE A 400 -19.20 16.95 -6.05
CA ILE A 400 -20.63 16.95 -6.43
C ILE A 400 -21.21 15.55 -6.64
N GLY A 401 -20.41 14.49 -6.41
CA GLY A 401 -20.84 13.09 -6.51
C GLY A 401 -20.80 12.49 -7.91
N LYS A 402 -20.22 13.18 -8.92
CA LYS A 402 -20.19 12.68 -10.31
C LYS A 402 -19.53 11.30 -10.43
N TYR A 403 -18.54 11.02 -9.60
CA TYR A 403 -17.77 9.77 -9.64
C TYR A 403 -18.23 8.73 -8.62
N GLY A 404 -19.35 8.95 -7.91
CA GLY A 404 -19.72 8.12 -6.77
C GLY A 404 -18.71 8.23 -5.63
N ALA A 405 -18.64 7.19 -4.79
CA ALA A 405 -17.66 7.06 -3.70
C ALA A 405 -17.65 8.24 -2.69
N ILE A 406 -18.73 9.02 -2.64
CA ILE A 406 -18.94 10.09 -1.65
C ILE A 406 -19.80 9.59 -0.49
N PRO A 407 -19.67 10.17 0.72
CA PRO A 407 -20.47 9.74 1.86
C PRO A 407 -21.96 10.07 1.68
N THR A 408 -22.84 9.10 1.87
CA THR A 408 -24.28 9.35 2.06
C THR A 408 -24.51 9.84 3.48
N LEU A 409 -24.53 11.16 3.67
CA LEU A 409 -24.71 11.78 4.98
C LEU A 409 -26.20 11.93 5.30
N LYS A 410 -26.65 11.32 6.41
CA LYS A 410 -27.91 11.68 7.07
C LYS A 410 -27.65 12.77 8.10
N SER A 411 -28.62 13.63 8.36
CA SER A 411 -28.54 14.61 9.44
C SER A 411 -28.29 13.90 10.77
N ILE A 412 -27.34 14.42 11.56
CA ILE A 412 -27.07 13.92 12.92
C ILE A 412 -28.15 14.51 13.84
N ASP A 413 -29.37 13.97 13.73
CA ASP A 413 -30.55 14.45 14.45
C ASP A 413 -30.71 13.84 15.86
N ILE A 414 -29.71 13.11 16.33
CA ILE A 414 -29.69 12.39 17.63
C ILE A 414 -29.78 13.36 18.84
N PHE A 415 -29.51 14.64 18.63
CA PHE A 415 -29.56 15.69 19.66
C PHE A 415 -30.73 16.68 19.49
N LYS A 416 -31.64 16.46 18.52
CA LYS A 416 -32.86 17.28 18.42
C LYS A 416 -33.78 16.95 19.59
N GLY A 417 -33.71 17.75 20.65
CA GLY A 417 -34.79 17.86 21.63
C GLY A 417 -35.99 18.58 20.99
N GLU A 418 -37.20 18.33 21.52
CA GLU A 418 -38.41 19.05 21.14
C GLU A 418 -38.16 20.57 21.26
N GLY A 419 -38.00 21.27 20.13
CA GLY A 419 -37.83 22.73 20.10
C GLY A 419 -36.69 23.28 19.23
N TRP A 420 -35.93 22.45 18.50
CA TRP A 420 -34.98 22.97 17.51
C TRP A 420 -35.70 23.41 16.22
N PRO A 421 -35.38 24.59 15.63
CA PRO A 421 -36.00 25.03 14.39
C PRO A 421 -35.78 24.02 13.26
N GLU A 422 -36.87 23.64 12.59
CA GLU A 422 -36.85 22.88 11.34
C GLU A 422 -36.26 23.78 10.24
N ASP A 423 -34.96 23.61 9.97
CA ASP A 423 -34.29 23.78 8.67
C ASP A 423 -32.90 24.40 8.85
N ILE A 424 -31.91 23.52 8.92
CA ILE A 424 -30.56 23.82 8.43
C ILE A 424 -30.36 22.88 7.26
N GLY A 425 -30.63 23.38 6.06
CA GLY A 425 -30.62 22.60 4.82
C GLY A 425 -29.31 21.84 4.63
N LEU A 426 -29.38 20.52 4.75
CA LEU A 426 -28.39 19.60 4.21
C LEU A 426 -28.85 19.22 2.81
N ALA A 427 -28.02 19.49 1.81
CA ALA A 427 -28.29 19.11 0.44
C ALA A 427 -28.44 17.59 0.35
N SER A 428 -29.64 17.13 0.01
CA SER A 428 -29.89 15.75 -0.39
C SER A 428 -29.14 15.48 -1.69
N THR A 429 -27.98 14.83 -1.64
CA THR A 429 -27.31 14.29 -2.84
C THR A 429 -27.90 12.92 -3.18
N GLY A 430 -29.21 12.80 -3.16
CA GLY A 430 -29.93 11.63 -3.63
C GLY A 430 -29.94 11.63 -5.15
N VAL A 431 -28.98 10.95 -5.76
CA VAL A 431 -29.16 10.45 -7.12
C VAL A 431 -29.87 9.10 -6.96
N GLU A 432 -31.21 9.12 -6.99
CA GLU A 432 -31.99 7.91 -7.25
C GLU A 432 -31.65 7.43 -8.67
N ARG A 433 -30.86 6.36 -8.79
CA ARG A 433 -30.81 5.59 -10.03
C ARG A 433 -32.09 4.74 -10.09
N ARG A 434 -32.89 4.99 -11.12
CA ARG A 434 -33.95 4.06 -11.54
C ARG A 434 -33.27 2.89 -12.27
N ASP A 435 -33.72 1.69 -11.91
CA ASP A 435 -33.36 0.35 -12.38
C ASP A 435 -32.88 0.22 -13.84
#